data_AF-A0A453EXL2-F1
#
_entry.id   AF-A0A453EXL2-F1
#
_cell.length_a   1.000
_cell.length_b   1.000
_cell.length_c   1.000
_cell.angle_alpha   90.00
_cell.angle_beta   90.00
_cell.angle_gamma   90.00
#
_symmetry.space_group_name_H-M   'P 1'
#
loop_
_entity.id
_entity.type
_entity.pdbx_description
1 polymer ?
#
loop_
_entity_poly.entity_id
_entity_poly.type
_entity_poly.pdbx_seq_one_letter_code
_entity_poly.pdbx_strand_id
1 'polypeptide(L)' 'MTDVFQGYERQYCEISASLSRKCTAAASQEGEKLKQKASEIKSGIDGAEALIRKMDLEARNLQPSLRAGQLAKLRE' A
#
# COMPACT_ATOMS: atom_id res chain seq x y z
N MET A 1 11.93 -5.27 -15.30
CA MET A 1 11.25 -4.79 -14.08
C MET A 1 12.36 -4.29 -13.18
N THR A 2 12.42 -3.00 -12.87
CA THR A 2 13.50 -2.44 -12.05
C THR A 2 13.42 -2.99 -10.63
N ASP A 3 14.56 -3.32 -10.01
CA ASP A 3 14.67 -3.81 -8.62
C ASP A 3 13.83 -2.99 -7.63
N VAL A 4 13.74 -1.67 -7.85
CA VAL A 4 12.99 -0.77 -6.98
C VAL A 4 11.47 -1.00 -7.04
N PHE A 5 10.93 -1.28 -8.22
CA PHE A 5 9.50 -1.57 -8.38
C PHE A 5 9.11 -2.92 -7.77
N GLN A 6 9.98 -3.91 -7.88
CA GLN A 6 9.78 -5.20 -7.20
C GLN A 6 9.81 -5.02 -5.68
N GLY A 7 10.68 -4.15 -5.17
CA GLY A 7 10.71 -3.74 -3.77
C GLY A 7 9.41 -3.08 -3.31
N TYR A 8 8.84 -2.20 -4.14
CA TYR A 8 7.56 -1.56 -3.84
C TYR A 8 6.37 -2.51 -3.91
N GLU A 9 6.30 -3.39 -4.91
CA GLU A 9 5.26 -4.45 -4.98
C GLU A 9 5.30 -5.32 -3.72
N ARG A 10 6.50 -5.67 -3.24
CA ARG A 10 6.66 -6.46 -2.00
C ARG A 10 6.18 -5.70 -0.77
N GLN A 11 6.60 -4.44 -0.61
CA GLN A 11 6.15 -3.59 0.51
C GLN A 11 4.63 -3.38 0.48
N TYR A 12 4.05 -3.13 -0.69
CA TYR A 12 2.61 -2.95 -0.82
C TYR A 12 1.84 -4.22 -0.45
N CYS A 13 2.33 -5.39 -0.86
CA CYS A 13 1.76 -6.67 -0.50
C CYS A 13 1.84 -6.92 1.02
N GLU A 14 2.97 -6.61 1.65
CA GLU A 14 3.13 -6.73 3.11
C GLU A 14 2.21 -5.79 3.88
N ILE A 15 2.09 -4.53 3.45
CA ILE A 15 1.18 -3.56 4.05
C ILE A 15 -0.27 -4.03 3.91
N SER A 16 -0.66 -4.50 2.73
CA SER A 16 -2.01 -5.00 2.46
C SER A 16 -2.35 -6.24 3.31
N ALA A 17 -1.43 -7.19 3.43
CA ALA A 17 -1.59 -8.36 4.30
C ALA A 17 -1.66 -7.97 5.79
N SER A 18 -0.86 -6.99 6.20
CA SER A 18 -0.90 -6.43 7.56
C SER A 18 -2.23 -5.74 7.85
N LEU A 19 -2.70 -4.88 6.95
CA LEU A 19 -3.99 -4.19 7.04
C LEU A 19 -5.16 -5.16 7.08
N SER A 20 -5.17 -6.18 6.21
CA SER A 20 -6.20 -7.21 6.21
C SER A 20 -6.32 -7.89 7.58
N ARG A 21 -5.19 -8.33 8.15
CA ARG A 21 -5.15 -8.92 9.50
C ARG A 21 -5.62 -7.95 10.58
N LYS A 22 -5.20 -6.68 10.51
CA LYS A 22 -5.62 -5.64 11.47
C LYS A 22 -7.11 -5.36 11.38
N CYS A 23 -7.69 -5.30 10.18
CA CYS A 23 -9.14 -5.13 9.96
C CYS A 23 -9.93 -6.31 10.53
N THR A 24 -9.52 -7.55 10.24
CA THR A 24 -10.16 -8.74 10.85
C THR A 24 -10.06 -8.70 12.37
N ALA A 25 -8.89 -8.34 12.90
CA ALA A 25 -8.69 -8.23 14.35
C ALA A 25 -9.45 -7.04 14.97
N ALA A 26 -9.79 -6.00 14.21
CA ALA A 26 -10.60 -4.87 14.65
C ALA A 26 -12.09 -5.22 14.68
N ALA A 27 -12.56 -6.10 13.77
CA ALA A 27 -13.94 -6.54 13.74
C ALA A 27 -14.42 -7.23 15.04
N SER A 28 -13.49 -7.81 15.80
CA SER A 28 -13.76 -8.44 17.11
C SER A 28 -13.43 -7.53 18.31
N GLN A 29 -13.26 -6.22 18.11
CA GLN A 29 -12.92 -5.25 19.16
C GLN A 29 -14.01 -4.21 19.31
N GLU A 30 -14.15 -3.67 20.52
CA GLU A 30 -15.15 -2.64 20.85
C GLU A 30 -14.53 -1.56 21.73
N GLY A 31 -15.21 -0.40 21.81
CA GLY A 31 -14.81 0.73 22.63
C GLY A 31 -13.43 1.29 22.29
N GLU A 32 -12.64 1.62 23.33
CA GLU A 32 -11.31 2.24 23.16
C GLU A 32 -10.32 1.35 22.39
N LYS A 33 -10.42 0.02 22.50
CA LYS A 33 -9.56 -0.91 21.76
C LYS A 33 -9.81 -0.86 20.25
N LEU A 34 -11.08 -0.72 19.85
CA LEU A 34 -11.44 -0.51 18.45
C LEU A 34 -10.89 0.82 17.93
N LYS A 35 -11.03 1.89 18.72
CA LYS A 35 -10.55 3.23 18.36
C LYS A 35 -9.03 3.28 18.16
N GLN A 36 -8.28 2.55 19.00
CA GLN A 36 -6.83 2.43 18.85
C GLN A 36 -6.45 1.63 17.60
N LYS A 37 -7.07 0.46 17.38
CA LYS A 37 -6.85 -0.32 16.14
C LYS A 37 -7.27 0.43 14.88
N ALA A 38 -8.34 1.20 14.92
CA ALA A 38 -8.77 2.04 13.80
C ALA A 38 -7.71 3.10 13.45
N SER A 39 -7.07 3.70 14.46
CA SER A 39 -5.95 4.62 14.25
C SER A 39 -4.74 3.92 13.61
N GLU A 40 -4.42 2.70 14.03
CA GLU A 40 -3.35 1.90 13.43
C GLU A 40 -3.64 1.46 12.00
N ILE A 41 -4.90 1.09 11.70
CA ILE A 41 -5.35 0.77 10.35
C ILE A 41 -5.23 2.01 9.47
N LYS A 42 -5.71 3.16 9.95
CA LYS A 42 -5.60 4.43 9.23
C LYS A 42 -4.15 4.77 8.91
N SER A 43 -3.26 4.72 9.89
CA SER A 43 -1.82 4.95 9.66
C SER A 43 -1.20 3.98 8.65
N GLY A 44 -1.67 2.72 8.60
CA GLY A 44 -1.24 1.76 7.59
C GLY A 44 -1.77 2.08 6.19
N ILE A 45 -3.01 2.59 6.08
CA ILE A 45 -3.60 3.06 4.82
C ILE A 45 -2.82 4.28 4.30
N ASP A 46 -2.55 5.27 5.16
CA ASP A 46 -1.71 6.44 4.81
C ASP A 46 -0.33 6.00 4.29
N GLY A 47 0.27 4.96 4.90
CA GLY A 47 1.53 4.37 4.44
C GLY A 47 1.42 3.71 3.06
N ALA A 48 0.33 2.99 2.79
CA ALA A 48 0.05 2.39 1.48
C ALA A 48 -0.15 3.47 0.41
N GLU A 49 -0.92 4.52 0.69
CA GLU A 49 -1.14 5.65 -0.22
C GLU A 49 0.15 6.42 -0.53
N ALA A 50 0.99 6.64 0.48
CA ALA A 50 2.31 7.25 0.29
C ALA A 50 3.21 6.38 -0.61
N LEU A 51 3.17 5.07 -0.43
CA LEU A 51 3.91 4.12 -1.27
C LEU A 51 3.40 4.14 -2.72
N ILE A 52 2.08 4.11 -2.94
CA ILE A 52 1.48 4.22 -4.28
C ILE A 52 1.90 5.52 -4.96
N ARG A 53 1.84 6.67 -4.26
CA ARG A 53 2.31 7.95 -4.82
C ARG A 53 3.79 7.92 -5.19
N LYS A 54 4.61 7.25 -4.38
CA LYS A 54 6.04 7.07 -4.68
C LYS A 54 6.24 6.22 -5.92
N MET A 55 5.50 5.11 -6.05
CA MET A 55 5.50 4.27 -7.24
C MET A 55 5.06 5.05 -8.49
N ASP A 56 4.02 5.90 -8.40
CA ASP A 56 3.58 6.74 -9.52
C ASP A 56 4.67 7.72 -9.97
N LEU A 57 5.30 8.43 -9.04
CA LEU A 57 6.41 9.34 -9.32
C LEU A 57 7.59 8.62 -9.97
N GLU A 58 7.92 7.43 -9.48
CA GLU A 58 9.03 6.65 -10.02
C GLU A 58 8.71 6.06 -11.39
N ALA A 59 7.46 5.63 -11.61
CA ALA A 59 6.98 5.22 -12.92
C ALA A 59 7.16 6.40 -13.88
N ARG A 60 6.76 7.61 -13.49
CA ARG A 60 6.91 8.85 -14.26
C ARG A 60 8.36 9.29 -14.50
N ASN A 61 9.36 8.57 -14.01
CA ASN A 61 10.78 8.74 -14.40
C ASN A 61 11.31 7.63 -15.32
N LEU A 62 10.60 6.51 -15.48
CA LEU A 62 11.01 5.41 -16.35
C LEU A 62 10.86 5.72 -17.85
N GLN A 63 11.44 4.88 -18.71
CA GLN A 63 11.19 4.95 -20.15
C GLN A 63 9.69 4.74 -20.47
N PRO A 64 9.17 5.40 -21.52
CA PRO A 64 7.74 5.38 -21.87
C PRO A 64 7.16 3.97 -22.10
N SER A 65 7.98 3.02 -22.58
CA SER A 65 7.60 1.61 -22.75
C SER A 65 7.37 0.87 -21.43
N LEU A 66 8.16 1.16 -20.39
CA LEU A 66 8.03 0.57 -19.06
C LEU A 66 6.97 1.28 -18.20
N ARG A 67 6.80 2.59 -18.42
CA ARG A 67 5.77 3.43 -17.77
C ARG A 67 4.36 2.88 -17.94
N ALA A 68 3.98 2.57 -19.17
CA ALA A 68 2.60 2.18 -19.48
C ALA A 68 2.18 0.91 -18.73
N GLY A 69 3.07 -0.08 -18.66
CA GLY A 69 2.82 -1.34 -17.95
C GLY A 69 2.74 -1.19 -16.43
N GLN A 70 3.52 -0.27 -15.84
CA GLN A 70 3.48 -0.05 -14.39
C GLN A 70 2.35 0.89 -13.95
N LEU A 71 2.02 1.90 -14.75
CA LEU A 71 0.85 2.76 -14.50
C LEU A 71 -0.46 1.98 -14.59
N ALA A 72 -0.56 0.96 -15.44
CA ALA A 72 -1.72 0.08 -15.49
C ALA A 72 -1.92 -0.65 -14.16
N LYS A 73 -0.85 -1.22 -13.59
CA LYS A 73 -0.89 -1.95 -12.31
C LYS A 73 -1.22 -1.07 -11.09
N LEU A 74 -0.90 0.23 -11.13
CA LEU A 74 -1.24 1.17 -10.06
C LEU A 74 -2.71 1.63 -10.10
N ARG A 75 -3.43 1.35 -11.21
CA ARG A 75 -4.82 1.76 -11.42
C ARG A 75 -5.85 0.66 -11.14
N GLU A 76 -5.42 -0.60 -11.11
CA GLU A 76 -6.25 -1.75 -10.66
C GLU A 76 -6.28 -1.85 -9.13
#